data_AF-A0A2D6GDG6-F1
#
_entry.id   AF-A0A2D6GDG6-F1
#
_cell.length_a   1.000
_cell.length_b   1.000
_cell.length_c   1.000
_cell.angle_alpha   90.00
_cell.angle_beta   90.00
_cell.angle_gamma   90.00
#
_symmetry.space_group_name_H-M   'P 1'
#
loop_
_entity.id
_entity.type
_entity.pdbx_description
1 polymer ?
#
loop_
_entity_poly.entity_id
_entity_poly.type
_entity_poly.pdbx_seq_one_letter_code
_entity_poly.pdbx_strand_id
1 'polypeptide(L)'
;MLIHRISLQGRKASARARKPVAFDYDRALCGRMLCASGQARSPAGGHSSCLPIRAHDRREVSKMSSADSSEQGRKHFWRDFFDAHAPIYMENNFTRGTLAEVDFLVQELGLRHGARILDVGCGAGRHSVELARRGFRLTSLDLSGGQLRQAVAAAESAGVRPDWVRADATRFSFRPTHDAAICLCEGALGLLDHGEDPVEHDLAIFRNIRSALVPEAPFILTALNGYRTIRQITPD
;
A
#
# COMPACT_ATOMS: atom_id res chain seq x y z
N MET A 1 -13.84 2.26 7.62
CA MET A 1 -13.39 2.46 6.22
C MET A 1 -14.58 2.59 5.28
N LEU A 2 -14.53 3.52 4.31
CA LEU A 2 -15.41 3.54 3.14
C LEU A 2 -14.55 3.06 1.95
N ILE A 3 -15.04 2.09 1.18
CA ILE A 3 -14.33 1.63 -0.02
C ILE A 3 -14.89 2.37 -1.23
N HIS A 4 -14.03 3.07 -1.96
CA HIS A 4 -14.41 3.82 -3.15
C HIS A 4 -13.89 3.13 -4.40
N ARG A 5 -14.80 2.82 -5.34
CA ARG A 5 -14.44 2.47 -6.71
C ARG A 5 -14.41 3.76 -7.54
N ILE A 6 -13.26 4.08 -8.09
CA ILE A 6 -13.09 5.21 -9.00
C ILE A 6 -12.93 4.67 -10.41
N SER A 7 -13.82 5.07 -11.33
CA SER A 7 -13.65 4.84 -12.77
C SER A 7 -13.09 6.12 -13.39
N LEU A 8 -11.85 6.05 -13.90
CA LEU A 8 -11.17 7.19 -14.52
C LEU A 8 -11.50 7.25 -16.03
N GLN A 9 -12.67 7.80 -16.36
CA GLN A 9 -13.16 8.05 -17.73
C GLN A 9 -12.89 9.49 -18.19
N GLY A 10 -11.85 9.73 -19.01
CA GLY A 10 -11.62 11.06 -19.60
C GLY A 10 -11.74 12.21 -18.58
N ARG A 11 -12.20 13.40 -19.00
CA ARG A 11 -12.37 14.57 -18.10
C ARG A 11 -13.52 14.44 -17.07
N LYS A 12 -14.13 13.26 -16.88
CA LYS A 12 -15.24 13.05 -15.93
C LYS A 12 -15.03 11.78 -15.11
N ALA A 13 -14.52 11.92 -13.89
CA ALA A 13 -14.54 10.85 -12.90
C ALA A 13 -15.99 10.59 -12.48
N SER A 14 -16.47 9.35 -12.58
CA SER A 14 -17.72 8.94 -11.93
C SER A 14 -17.39 7.94 -10.82
N ALA A 15 -17.79 8.27 -9.59
CA ALA A 15 -17.69 7.38 -8.45
C ALA A 15 -19.05 6.69 -8.30
N ARG A 16 -19.09 5.37 -8.53
CA ARG A 16 -20.30 4.59 -8.28
C ARG A 16 -20.18 3.98 -6.89
N ALA A 17 -20.75 4.64 -5.89
CA ALA A 17 -20.82 4.12 -4.53
C ALA A 17 -21.95 3.08 -4.42
N ARG A 18 -21.62 1.81 -4.19
CA ARG A 18 -22.56 0.82 -3.63
C ARG A 18 -22.47 0.86 -2.10
N LYS A 19 -23.47 0.31 -1.40
CA LYS A 19 -23.55 0.36 0.08
C LYS A 19 -22.20 -0.02 0.69
N PRO A 20 -21.66 0.78 1.64
CA PRO A 20 -20.36 0.51 2.23
C PRO A 20 -20.41 -0.83 2.97
N VAL A 21 -19.48 -1.74 2.62
CA VAL A 21 -19.18 -2.89 3.47
C VAL A 21 -18.31 -2.38 4.60
N ALA A 22 -18.87 -2.36 5.81
CA ALA A 22 -18.13 -1.96 7.00
C ALA A 22 -17.32 -3.15 7.50
N PHE A 23 -16.03 -3.17 7.18
CA PHE A 23 -15.07 -3.99 7.91
C PHE A 23 -14.77 -3.32 9.26
N ASP A 24 -14.71 -4.12 10.32
CA ASP A 24 -14.47 -3.64 11.68
C ASP A 24 -12.96 -3.45 11.89
N TYR A 25 -12.53 -2.20 11.73
CA TYR A 25 -11.16 -1.75 11.98
C TYR A 25 -11.15 -1.12 13.38
N ASP A 26 -10.76 -1.90 14.40
CA ASP A 26 -10.76 -1.47 15.79
C ASP A 26 -9.68 -0.40 16.09
N ARG A 27 -9.95 0.44 17.11
CA ARG A 27 -9.37 1.72 17.56
C ARG A 27 -7.83 1.84 17.67
N ALA A 28 -7.06 0.77 17.49
CA ALA A 28 -5.67 0.69 17.94
C ALA A 28 -4.68 1.61 17.19
N LEU A 29 -4.89 1.87 15.90
CA LEU A 29 -4.01 2.79 15.16
C LEU A 29 -4.39 4.26 15.33
N CYS A 30 -5.69 4.59 15.21
CA CYS A 30 -6.16 5.98 15.29
C CYS A 30 -5.80 6.63 16.63
N GLY A 31 -5.83 5.87 17.74
CA GLY A 31 -5.43 6.37 19.07
C GLY A 31 -3.91 6.51 19.29
N ARG A 32 -3.08 5.63 18.70
CA ARG A 32 -1.61 5.69 18.86
C ARG A 32 -0.95 6.69 17.91
N MET A 33 -1.54 6.92 16.73
CA MET A 33 -1.05 7.85 15.71
C MET A 33 -1.20 9.32 16.14
N LEU A 34 -2.21 9.65 16.98
CA LEU A 34 -2.40 10.99 17.55
C LEU A 34 -1.45 11.31 18.73
N CYS A 35 -0.90 10.30 19.41
CA CYS A 35 -0.02 10.49 20.58
C CYS A 35 1.48 10.46 20.27
N ALA A 36 1.91 10.03 19.09
CA ALA A 36 3.34 9.90 18.75
C ALA A 36 4.07 11.24 18.47
N SER A 37 3.38 12.38 18.57
CA SER A 37 3.99 13.71 18.53
C SER A 37 4.78 14.08 19.81
N GLY A 38 4.77 13.21 20.82
CA GLY A 38 5.55 13.37 22.05
C GLY A 38 6.84 12.53 22.06
N GLN A 39 7.96 13.18 21.71
CA GLN A 39 9.37 12.84 21.99
C GLN A 39 9.71 11.40 22.43
N ALA A 40 10.51 10.69 21.61
CA ALA A 40 11.28 9.52 22.07
C ALA A 40 12.74 9.59 21.57
N ARG A 41 13.67 9.47 22.53
CA ARG A 41 15.14 9.45 22.35
C ARG A 41 15.62 8.07 21.88
N SER A 42 16.62 8.04 21.01
CA SER A 42 17.31 6.83 20.56
C SER A 42 18.20 6.18 21.62
N PRO A 43 18.41 4.86 21.53
CA PRO A 43 19.70 4.26 21.82
C PRO A 43 20.30 3.54 20.60
N ALA A 44 21.62 3.44 20.64
CA ALA A 44 22.53 3.08 19.57
C ALA A 44 22.74 1.57 19.38
N GLY A 45 23.12 1.20 18.15
CA GLY A 45 24.22 0.26 17.87
C GLY A 45 23.90 -1.24 17.76
N GLY A 46 24.23 -1.82 16.60
CA GLY A 46 24.35 -3.27 16.42
C GLY A 46 24.31 -3.69 14.95
N HIS A 47 25.49 -3.86 14.33
CA HIS A 47 25.63 -4.39 12.97
C HIS A 47 25.44 -5.91 12.95
N SER A 48 24.66 -6.42 12.00
CA SER A 48 24.77 -7.80 11.53
C SER A 48 24.51 -7.85 10.02
N SER A 49 25.46 -8.45 9.32
CA SER A 49 25.57 -8.54 7.87
C SER A 49 24.51 -9.47 7.26
N CYS A 50 23.71 -8.96 6.32
CA CYS A 50 22.81 -9.76 5.50
C CYS A 50 23.27 -9.78 4.03
N LEU A 51 23.41 -11.01 3.50
CA LEU A 51 23.82 -11.34 2.14
C LEU A 51 22.74 -10.93 1.10
N PRO A 52 23.13 -10.70 -0.18
CA PRO A 52 22.23 -10.18 -1.20
C PRO A 52 21.26 -11.25 -1.72
N ILE A 53 19.98 -10.88 -1.80
CA ILE A 53 18.91 -11.65 -2.48
C ILE A 53 19.20 -11.61 -4.00
N ARG A 54 19.32 -12.79 -4.61
CA ARG A 54 19.65 -12.93 -6.05
C ARG A 54 18.49 -12.47 -6.93
N ALA A 55 18.79 -11.49 -7.78
CA ALA A 55 17.92 -11.04 -8.88
C ALA A 55 17.87 -12.11 -9.99
N HIS A 56 16.67 -12.53 -10.39
CA HIS A 56 16.45 -13.21 -11.66
C HIS A 56 15.50 -12.41 -12.56
N ASP A 57 15.95 -12.33 -13.80
CA ASP A 57 15.46 -11.67 -15.01
C ASP A 57 15.41 -10.13 -15.06
N ARG A 58 16.52 -9.58 -15.57
CA ARG A 58 16.74 -8.18 -15.91
C ARG A 58 16.17 -7.91 -17.30
N ARG A 59 14.94 -7.40 -17.39
CA ARG A 59 14.51 -6.54 -18.50
C ARG A 59 13.22 -5.84 -18.08
N GLU A 60 13.26 -4.51 -18.07
CA GLU A 60 12.13 -3.57 -17.94
C GLU A 60 11.86 -2.90 -16.58
N VAL A 61 12.90 -2.65 -15.79
CA VAL A 61 13.01 -1.36 -15.08
C VAL A 61 14.01 -0.52 -15.87
N SER A 62 13.57 0.56 -16.50
CA SER A 62 14.47 1.48 -17.20
C SER A 62 15.52 1.99 -16.21
N LYS A 63 16.79 1.88 -16.61
CA LYS A 63 18.00 2.30 -15.87
C LYS A 63 17.76 3.56 -15.04
N MET A 64 18.03 3.42 -13.74
CA MET A 64 18.28 4.49 -12.79
C MET A 64 19.26 5.50 -13.41
N SER A 65 18.77 6.70 -13.74
CA SER A 65 19.62 7.82 -14.14
C SER A 65 20.17 8.49 -12.88
N SER A 66 21.49 8.41 -12.69
CA SER A 66 22.41 9.28 -11.94
C SER A 66 21.85 10.44 -11.09
N ALA A 67 20.98 10.16 -10.11
CA ALA A 67 20.52 11.10 -9.08
C ALA A 67 20.69 10.52 -7.65
N ASP A 68 21.62 9.58 -7.48
CA ASP A 68 21.86 8.78 -6.26
C ASP A 68 22.74 9.49 -5.22
N SER A 69 22.63 10.81 -5.09
CA SER A 69 23.39 11.58 -4.08
C SER A 69 22.54 12.56 -3.28
N SER A 70 21.26 12.73 -3.62
CA SER A 70 20.33 13.63 -2.92
C SER A 70 19.29 12.91 -2.06
N GLU A 71 19.17 11.58 -2.15
CA GLU A 71 18.11 10.82 -1.48
C GLU A 71 18.52 10.31 -0.08
N GLN A 72 19.82 10.09 0.16
CA GLN A 72 20.33 9.60 1.45
C GLN A 72 20.16 10.59 2.63
N GLY A 73 19.69 11.82 2.39
CA GLY A 73 19.53 12.86 3.41
C GLY A 73 18.11 13.09 3.95
N ARG A 74 17.07 12.54 3.29
CA ARG A 74 15.67 12.77 3.71
C ARG A 74 15.25 11.74 4.75
N LYS A 75 14.95 12.21 5.97
CA LYS A 75 14.33 11.36 7.00
C LYS A 75 12.92 11.03 6.57
N HIS A 76 12.64 9.75 6.39
CA HIS A 76 11.31 9.24 6.08
C HIS A 76 10.71 8.64 7.34
N PHE A 77 9.93 9.45 8.07
CA PHE A 77 9.34 9.06 9.34
C PHE A 77 8.51 7.79 9.18
N TRP A 78 7.65 7.74 8.16
CA TRP A 78 6.79 6.58 7.92
C TRP A 78 7.55 5.32 7.53
N ARG A 79 8.59 5.45 6.70
CA ARG A 79 9.46 4.32 6.35
C ARG A 79 10.08 3.71 7.61
N ASP A 80 10.68 4.57 8.44
CA ASP A 80 11.40 4.13 9.63
C ASP A 80 10.41 3.55 10.68
N PHE A 81 9.23 4.15 10.82
CA PHE A 81 8.14 3.66 11.65
C PHE A 81 7.67 2.26 11.21
N PHE A 82 7.35 2.07 9.92
CA PHE A 82 6.85 0.79 9.43
C PHE A 82 7.95 -0.28 9.36
N ASP A 83 9.21 0.08 9.14
CA ASP A 83 10.34 -0.84 9.25
C ASP A 83 10.47 -1.39 10.68
N ALA A 84 10.34 -0.53 11.69
CA ALA A 84 10.37 -0.92 13.10
C ALA A 84 9.13 -1.71 13.53
N HIS A 85 7.96 -1.37 12.99
CA HIS A 85 6.68 -2.00 13.34
C HIS A 85 6.42 -3.33 12.60
N ALA A 86 7.14 -3.60 11.50
CA ALA A 86 6.94 -4.79 10.65
C ALA A 86 6.85 -6.13 11.41
N PRO A 87 7.69 -6.44 12.44
CA PRO A 87 7.63 -7.73 13.12
C PRO A 87 6.31 -8.03 13.83
N ILE A 88 5.59 -7.01 14.28
CA ILE A 88 4.31 -7.13 15.02
C ILE A 88 3.12 -6.61 14.20
N TYR A 89 3.33 -6.19 12.96
CA TYR A 89 2.30 -5.56 12.12
C TYR A 89 1.08 -6.47 11.96
N MET A 90 1.30 -7.78 11.74
CA MET A 90 0.23 -8.74 11.52
C MET A 90 -0.57 -9.10 12.78
N GLU A 91 -0.11 -8.70 13.97
CA GLU A 91 -0.83 -8.93 15.23
C GLU A 91 -1.98 -7.93 15.47
N ASN A 92 -2.04 -6.85 14.68
CA ASN A 92 -3.03 -5.81 14.86
C ASN A 92 -4.44 -6.26 14.41
N ASN A 93 -5.49 -5.80 15.10
CA ASN A 93 -6.88 -6.21 14.79
C ASN A 93 -7.31 -5.91 13.35
N PHE A 94 -6.82 -4.83 12.75
CA PHE A 94 -7.19 -4.43 11.38
C PHE A 94 -6.65 -5.36 10.29
N THR A 95 -5.72 -6.27 10.60
CA THR A 95 -5.22 -7.27 9.65
C THR A 95 -6.13 -8.49 9.56
N ARG A 96 -7.14 -8.57 10.44
CA ARG A 96 -8.16 -9.64 10.43
C ARG A 96 -9.15 -9.39 9.28
N GLY A 97 -9.70 -10.48 8.73
CA GLY A 97 -10.74 -10.41 7.70
C GLY A 97 -10.24 -10.37 6.25
N THR A 98 -8.96 -10.62 6.00
CA THR A 98 -8.35 -10.64 4.64
C THR A 98 -9.17 -11.40 3.61
N LEU A 99 -9.72 -12.57 3.93
CA LEU A 99 -10.51 -13.36 2.97
C LEU A 99 -11.76 -12.61 2.49
N ALA A 100 -12.54 -12.06 3.42
CA ALA A 100 -13.76 -11.33 3.08
C ALA A 100 -13.47 -10.02 2.33
N GLU A 101 -12.35 -9.37 2.65
CA GLU A 101 -11.89 -8.20 1.91
C GLU A 101 -11.47 -8.56 0.48
N VAL A 102 -10.73 -9.66 0.31
CA VAL A 102 -10.34 -10.12 -1.04
C VAL A 102 -11.55 -10.61 -1.83
N ASP A 103 -12.52 -11.28 -1.21
CA ASP A 103 -13.79 -11.63 -1.85
C ASP A 103 -14.49 -10.38 -2.41
N PHE A 104 -14.57 -9.32 -1.59
CA PHE A 104 -15.12 -8.04 -2.01
C PHE A 104 -14.32 -7.41 -3.16
N LEU A 105 -12.99 -7.38 -3.08
CA LEU A 105 -12.14 -6.81 -4.14
C LEU A 105 -12.33 -7.54 -5.47
N VAL A 106 -12.31 -8.87 -5.46
CA VAL A 106 -12.50 -9.68 -6.67
C VAL A 106 -13.86 -9.41 -7.30
N GLN A 107 -14.92 -9.35 -6.48
CA GLN A 107 -16.26 -9.05 -6.96
C GLN A 107 -16.37 -7.63 -7.55
N GLU A 108 -15.84 -6.61 -6.87
CA GLU A 108 -16.02 -5.21 -7.28
C GLU A 108 -15.12 -4.79 -8.43
N LEU A 109 -13.90 -5.35 -8.52
CA LEU A 109 -13.01 -5.12 -9.65
C LEU A 109 -13.49 -5.87 -10.91
N GLY A 110 -14.28 -6.95 -10.75
CA GLY A 110 -14.84 -7.72 -11.86
C GLY A 110 -13.76 -8.31 -12.77
N LEU A 111 -12.62 -8.68 -12.18
CA LEU A 111 -11.44 -9.11 -12.94
C LEU A 111 -11.56 -10.55 -13.41
N ARG A 112 -11.05 -10.78 -14.62
CA ARG A 112 -10.81 -12.13 -15.14
C ARG A 112 -9.66 -12.80 -14.37
N HIS A 113 -9.69 -14.12 -14.32
CA HIS A 113 -8.57 -14.91 -13.82
C HIS A 113 -7.26 -14.53 -14.55
N GLY A 114 -6.14 -14.44 -13.82
CA GLY A 114 -4.85 -14.06 -14.37
C GLY A 114 -4.67 -12.56 -14.66
N ALA A 115 -5.64 -11.72 -14.31
CA ALA A 115 -5.49 -10.26 -14.41
C ALA A 115 -4.29 -9.74 -13.59
N ARG A 116 -3.68 -8.67 -14.10
CA ARG A 116 -2.55 -7.99 -13.47
C ARG A 116 -3.06 -6.91 -12.53
N ILE A 117 -2.70 -7.01 -11.25
CA ILE A 117 -3.14 -6.07 -10.21
C ILE A 117 -1.90 -5.36 -9.65
N LEU A 118 -1.98 -4.03 -9.59
CA LEU A 118 -1.01 -3.20 -8.87
C LEU A 118 -1.49 -3.00 -7.42
N ASP A 119 -0.67 -3.33 -6.44
CA ASP A 119 -0.96 -3.11 -5.02
C ASP A 119 0.01 -2.05 -4.46
N VAL A 120 -0.51 -0.86 -4.15
CA VAL A 120 0.28 0.31 -3.72
C VAL A 120 0.20 0.49 -2.21
N GLY A 121 1.35 0.41 -1.54
CA GLY A 121 1.41 0.38 -0.08
C GLY A 121 0.99 -0.99 0.45
N CYS A 122 1.56 -2.06 -0.11
CA CYS A 122 1.11 -3.42 0.14
C CYS A 122 1.45 -3.95 1.55
N GLY A 123 2.32 -3.26 2.31
CA GLY A 123 2.73 -3.64 3.65
C GLY A 123 3.28 -5.07 3.71
N ALA A 124 2.84 -5.84 4.70
CA ALA A 124 3.18 -7.25 4.86
C ALA A 124 2.48 -8.18 3.84
N GLY A 125 1.85 -7.64 2.80
CA GLY A 125 1.38 -8.40 1.63
C GLY A 125 0.12 -9.23 1.86
N ARG A 126 -0.67 -8.98 2.92
CA ARG A 126 -1.82 -9.85 3.27
C ARG A 126 -2.83 -9.99 2.13
N HIS A 127 -3.16 -8.91 1.43
CA HIS A 127 -4.05 -8.94 0.27
C HIS A 127 -3.36 -9.49 -0.97
N SER A 128 -2.12 -9.09 -1.24
CA SER A 128 -1.39 -9.52 -2.43
C SER A 128 -1.11 -11.02 -2.43
N VAL A 129 -0.75 -11.59 -1.29
CA VAL A 129 -0.56 -13.05 -1.13
C VAL A 129 -1.86 -13.78 -1.41
N GLU A 130 -2.98 -13.36 -0.83
CA GLU A 130 -4.28 -14.02 -1.02
C GLU A 130 -4.80 -13.86 -2.47
N LEU A 131 -4.65 -12.67 -3.08
CA LEU A 131 -4.98 -12.47 -4.49
C LEU A 131 -4.10 -13.35 -5.40
N ALA A 132 -2.82 -13.50 -5.10
CA ALA A 132 -1.93 -14.39 -5.85
C ALA A 132 -2.34 -15.87 -5.72
N ARG A 133 -2.78 -16.32 -4.53
CA ARG A 133 -3.33 -17.68 -4.33
C ARG A 133 -4.56 -17.95 -5.20
N ARG A 134 -5.33 -16.91 -5.50
CA ARG A 134 -6.51 -16.95 -6.37
C ARG A 134 -6.19 -16.82 -7.86
N GLY A 135 -4.91 -16.82 -8.24
CA GLY A 135 -4.46 -16.85 -9.63
C GLY A 135 -4.31 -15.47 -10.28
N PHE A 136 -4.34 -14.38 -9.52
CA PHE A 136 -4.01 -13.05 -10.04
C PHE A 136 -2.49 -12.83 -10.10
N ARG A 137 -2.04 -11.94 -10.99
CA ARG A 137 -0.63 -11.56 -11.13
C ARG A 137 -0.42 -10.23 -10.42
N LEU A 138 0.41 -10.21 -9.38
CA LEU A 138 0.55 -9.06 -8.51
C LEU A 138 1.89 -8.38 -8.73
N THR A 139 1.85 -7.06 -8.96
CA THR A 139 2.97 -6.16 -8.70
C THR A 139 2.64 -5.42 -7.43
N SER A 140 3.44 -5.58 -6.38
CA SER A 140 3.14 -5.08 -5.04
C SER A 140 4.29 -4.24 -4.53
N LEU A 141 4.01 -2.97 -4.22
CA LEU A 141 5.05 -2.04 -3.79
C LEU A 141 4.81 -1.47 -2.40
N ASP A 142 5.90 -1.22 -1.69
CA ASP A 142 5.90 -0.55 -0.40
C ASP A 142 7.23 0.19 -0.19
N LEU A 143 7.22 1.26 0.61
CA LEU A 143 8.41 2.03 0.95
C LEU A 143 9.27 1.30 2.00
N SER A 144 8.63 0.56 2.91
CA SER A 144 9.24 -0.17 4.02
C SER A 144 9.88 -1.47 3.53
N GLY A 145 11.20 -1.57 3.72
CA GLY A 145 11.92 -2.82 3.45
C GLY A 145 11.59 -3.91 4.48
N GLY A 146 11.25 -3.52 5.72
CA GLY A 146 10.79 -4.41 6.77
C GLY A 146 9.48 -5.10 6.43
N GLN A 147 8.49 -4.33 5.97
CA GLN A 147 7.20 -4.85 5.52
C GLN A 147 7.35 -5.81 4.33
N LEU A 148 8.13 -5.44 3.32
CA LEU A 148 8.37 -6.31 2.16
C LEU A 148 9.06 -7.63 2.53
N ARG A 149 9.94 -7.65 3.53
CA ARG A 149 10.52 -8.92 4.03
C ARG A 149 9.45 -9.84 4.63
N GLN A 150 8.51 -9.29 5.38
CA GLN A 150 7.38 -10.06 5.91
C GLN A 150 6.47 -10.56 4.77
N ALA A 151 6.20 -9.72 3.78
CA ALA A 151 5.40 -10.07 2.61
C ALA A 151 6.02 -11.23 1.80
N VAL A 152 7.34 -11.19 1.58
CA VAL A 152 8.07 -12.28 0.92
C VAL A 152 7.97 -13.58 1.70
N ALA A 153 8.21 -13.55 3.02
CA ALA A 153 8.11 -14.75 3.86
C ALA A 153 6.68 -15.35 3.87
N ALA A 154 5.65 -14.50 3.89
CA ALA A 154 4.26 -14.92 3.79
C ALA A 154 3.95 -15.54 2.41
N ALA A 155 4.46 -14.96 1.33
CA ALA A 155 4.30 -15.47 -0.02
C ALA A 155 4.98 -16.83 -0.22
N GLU A 156 6.21 -16.98 0.29
CA GLU A 156 6.95 -18.25 0.27
C GLU A 156 6.18 -19.35 1.02
N SER A 157 5.67 -19.03 2.21
CA SER A 157 4.86 -19.96 3.01
C SER A 157 3.56 -20.35 2.31
N ALA A 158 2.98 -19.46 1.51
CA ALA A 158 1.78 -19.71 0.73
C ALA A 158 2.04 -20.34 -0.65
N GLY A 159 3.30 -20.51 -1.06
CA GLY A 159 3.67 -21.07 -2.36
C GLY A 159 3.35 -20.16 -3.55
N VAL A 160 3.28 -18.85 -3.36
CA VAL A 160 2.98 -17.86 -4.40
C VAL A 160 4.15 -16.91 -4.65
N ARG A 161 4.19 -16.25 -5.82
CA ARG A 161 5.30 -15.37 -6.21
C ARG A 161 4.81 -14.04 -6.83
N PRO A 162 4.29 -13.10 -6.01
CA PRO A 162 4.10 -11.72 -6.45
C PRO A 162 5.43 -11.04 -6.80
N ASP A 163 5.37 -10.02 -7.65
CA ASP A 163 6.50 -9.13 -7.95
C ASP A 163 6.56 -8.03 -6.89
N TRP A 164 7.51 -8.15 -5.95
CA TRP A 164 7.69 -7.19 -4.84
C TRP A 164 8.65 -6.06 -5.24
N VAL A 165 8.22 -4.81 -5.03
CA VAL A 165 9.01 -3.62 -5.40
C VAL A 165 9.15 -2.68 -4.21
N ARG A 166 10.38 -2.38 -3.80
CA ARG A 166 10.62 -1.31 -2.83
C ARG A 166 10.61 0.04 -3.55
N ALA A 167 9.57 0.84 -3.33
CA ALA A 167 9.42 2.13 -4.01
C ALA A 167 8.60 3.12 -3.18
N ASP A 168 8.86 4.40 -3.39
CA ASP A 168 8.03 5.51 -2.93
C ASP A 168 6.80 5.64 -3.85
N ALA A 169 5.60 5.60 -3.27
CA ALA A 169 4.33 5.71 -4.00
C ALA A 169 4.23 7.03 -4.79
N THR A 170 4.90 8.10 -4.34
CA THR A 170 4.92 9.40 -5.01
C THR A 170 5.86 9.45 -6.22
N ARG A 171 6.74 8.46 -6.41
CA ARG A 171 7.84 8.52 -7.41
C ARG A 171 8.05 7.27 -8.27
N PHE A 172 7.15 6.28 -8.25
CA PHE A 172 7.29 5.10 -9.11
C PHE A 172 6.81 5.33 -10.55
N SER A 173 7.28 4.49 -11.47
CA SER A 173 6.81 4.45 -12.85
C SER A 173 6.78 3.01 -13.36
N PHE A 174 5.63 2.59 -13.87
CA PHE A 174 5.45 1.29 -14.52
C PHE A 174 4.84 1.47 -15.90
N ARG A 175 5.00 0.46 -16.76
CA ARG A 175 4.27 0.43 -18.03
C ARG A 175 2.76 0.30 -17.77
N PRO A 176 1.91 0.93 -18.59
CA PRO A 176 0.44 0.89 -18.47
C PRO A 176 -0.10 -0.49 -18.84
N THR A 177 0.02 -1.42 -17.90
CA THR A 177 -0.19 -2.85 -18.13
C THR A 177 -1.13 -3.46 -17.11
N HIS A 178 -1.33 -2.83 -15.96
CA HIS A 178 -2.16 -3.40 -14.90
C HIS A 178 -3.64 -3.25 -15.26
N ASP A 179 -4.39 -4.34 -15.09
CA ASP A 179 -5.83 -4.42 -15.33
C ASP A 179 -6.64 -3.81 -14.18
N ALA A 180 -6.03 -3.65 -12.99
CA ALA A 180 -6.58 -2.93 -11.85
C ALA A 180 -5.49 -2.46 -10.89
N ALA A 181 -5.85 -1.57 -9.98
CA ALA A 181 -5.03 -1.19 -8.83
C ALA A 181 -5.82 -1.25 -7.52
N ILE A 182 -5.10 -1.49 -6.42
CA ILE A 182 -5.59 -1.37 -5.05
C ILE A 182 -4.63 -0.53 -4.20
N CYS A 183 -5.17 0.22 -3.25
CA CYS A 183 -4.41 0.99 -2.25
C CYS A 183 -5.21 0.97 -0.93
N LEU A 184 -4.88 0.03 -0.04
CA LEU A 184 -5.73 -0.40 1.08
C LEU A 184 -5.03 -0.20 2.43
N CYS A 185 -5.82 -0.03 3.51
CA CYS A 185 -5.32 0.21 4.88
C CYS A 185 -4.34 1.38 4.91
N GLU A 186 -4.86 2.57 4.56
CA GLU A 186 -4.09 3.78 4.24
C GLU A 186 -3.24 3.63 2.96
N GLY A 187 -2.62 2.46 2.74
CA GLY A 187 -1.76 2.13 1.61
C GLY A 187 -0.55 3.06 1.61
N ALA A 188 -0.67 4.14 0.84
CA ALA A 188 0.28 5.25 0.88
C ALA A 188 -0.39 6.62 1.08
N LEU A 189 -1.73 6.71 1.07
CA LEU A 189 -2.46 7.97 1.07
C LEU A 189 -2.49 8.59 2.47
N GLY A 190 -2.24 9.91 2.55
CA GLY A 190 -2.23 10.64 3.82
C GLY A 190 -1.09 10.29 4.77
N LEU A 191 -0.06 9.55 4.32
CA LEU A 191 1.15 9.22 5.07
C LEU A 191 2.29 10.17 4.74
N LEU A 192 2.11 11.44 5.09
CA LEU A 192 3.06 12.51 4.76
C LEU A 192 4.24 12.58 5.71
N ASP A 193 5.41 12.90 5.17
CA ASP A 193 6.55 13.39 5.94
C ASP A 193 6.42 14.89 6.24
N HIS A 194 7.25 15.39 7.16
CA HIS A 194 7.24 16.80 7.55
C HIS A 194 7.53 17.73 6.37
N GLY A 195 6.65 18.70 6.16
CA GLY A 195 6.78 19.73 5.13
C GLY A 195 6.23 19.33 3.76
N GLU A 196 5.65 18.13 3.62
CA GLU A 196 4.97 17.75 2.40
C GLU A 196 3.58 18.41 2.30
N ASP A 197 3.21 18.78 1.08
CA ASP A 197 1.87 19.26 0.78
C ASP A 197 0.91 18.06 0.64
N PRO A 198 -0.18 17.98 1.43
CA PRO A 198 -1.09 16.83 1.40
C PRO A 198 -1.78 16.61 0.05
N VAL A 199 -2.06 17.68 -0.67
CA VAL A 199 -2.75 17.59 -1.96
C VAL A 199 -1.77 17.10 -3.02
N GLU A 200 -0.57 17.69 -3.11
CA GLU A 200 0.40 17.26 -4.11
C GLU A 200 0.95 15.86 -3.83
N HIS A 201 1.10 15.47 -2.56
CA HIS A 201 1.50 14.12 -2.16
C HIS A 201 0.52 13.07 -2.72
N ASP A 202 -0.77 13.17 -2.38
CA ASP A 202 -1.76 12.19 -2.82
C ASP A 202 -2.04 12.27 -4.33
N LEU A 203 -1.99 13.48 -4.92
CA LEU A 203 -2.11 13.64 -6.37
C LEU A 203 -0.95 12.97 -7.12
N ALA A 204 0.28 13.02 -6.61
CA ALA A 204 1.40 12.30 -7.20
C ALA A 204 1.15 10.79 -7.20
N ILE A 205 0.66 10.23 -6.10
CA ILE A 205 0.29 8.81 -5.99
C ILE A 205 -0.79 8.46 -7.01
N PHE A 206 -1.86 9.26 -7.13
CA PHE A 206 -2.91 9.01 -8.11
C PHE A 206 -2.41 9.10 -9.56
N ARG A 207 -1.52 10.04 -9.87
CA ARG A 207 -0.91 10.18 -11.20
C ARG A 207 -0.07 8.95 -11.55
N ASN A 208 0.72 8.43 -10.60
CA ASN A 208 1.55 7.24 -10.81
C ASN A 208 0.73 5.96 -10.92
N ILE A 209 -0.33 5.80 -10.11
CA ILE A 209 -1.28 4.70 -10.26
C ILE A 209 -1.90 4.75 -11.65
N ARG A 210 -2.41 5.92 -12.08
CA ARG A 210 -3.04 6.06 -13.39
C ARG A 210 -2.08 5.75 -14.54
N SER A 211 -0.79 6.10 -14.44
CA SER A 211 0.17 5.82 -15.51
C SER A 211 0.52 4.33 -15.65
N ALA A 212 0.35 3.55 -14.57
CA ALA A 212 0.61 2.11 -14.54
C ALA A 212 -0.59 1.25 -15.01
N LEU A 213 -1.78 1.84 -15.09
CA LEU A 213 -3.04 1.18 -15.45
C LEU A 213 -3.30 1.20 -16.97
N VAL A 214 -3.91 0.13 -17.49
CA VAL A 214 -4.53 0.18 -18.84
C VAL A 214 -5.71 1.16 -18.84
N PRO A 215 -6.13 1.70 -20.01
CA PRO A 215 -7.32 2.54 -20.08
C PRO A 215 -8.54 1.87 -19.45
N GLU A 216 -9.35 2.65 -18.71
CA GLU A 216 -10.58 2.20 -18.04
C GLU A 216 -10.39 1.15 -16.92
N ALA A 217 -9.16 0.79 -16.56
CA ALA A 217 -8.92 -0.12 -15.44
C ALA A 217 -9.49 0.43 -14.12
N PRO A 218 -10.20 -0.39 -13.33
CA PRO A 218 -10.72 0.02 -12.04
C PRO A 218 -9.60 0.19 -11.01
N PHE A 219 -9.78 1.19 -10.15
CA PHE A 219 -8.96 1.42 -8.96
C PHE A 219 -9.85 1.43 -7.72
N ILE A 220 -9.46 0.66 -6.71
CA ILE A 220 -10.10 0.65 -5.39
C ILE A 220 -9.12 1.19 -4.36
N LEU A 221 -9.59 2.11 -3.53
CA LEU A 221 -8.83 2.63 -2.41
C LEU A 221 -9.63 2.65 -1.12
N THR A 222 -8.89 2.66 -0.02
CA THR A 222 -9.41 2.97 1.30
C THR A 222 -8.97 4.34 1.73
N ALA A 223 -9.91 5.15 2.22
CA ALA A 223 -9.60 6.44 2.80
C ALA A 223 -10.13 6.50 4.23
N LEU A 224 -9.37 7.20 5.09
CA LEU A 224 -9.84 7.57 6.42
C LEU A 224 -11.05 8.50 6.27
N ASN A 225 -12.10 8.22 7.03
CA ASN A 225 -13.31 9.02 7.02
C ASN A 225 -13.43 9.75 8.36
N GLY A 226 -13.03 11.02 8.37
CA GLY A 226 -13.03 11.86 9.57
C GLY A 226 -14.41 11.97 10.23
N TYR A 227 -15.49 12.07 9.45
CA TYR A 227 -16.85 12.11 10.00
C TYR A 227 -17.25 10.81 10.71
N ARG A 228 -16.84 9.65 10.18
CA ARG A 228 -17.05 8.37 10.86
C ARG A 228 -16.28 8.34 12.18
N THR A 229 -15.03 8.79 12.19
CA THR A 229 -14.21 8.85 13.41
C THR A 229 -14.85 9.77 14.45
N ILE A 230 -15.25 10.99 14.06
CA ILE A 230 -15.93 11.96 14.93
C ILE A 230 -17.18 11.34 15.56
N ARG A 231 -18.04 10.70 14.76
CA ARG A 231 -19.25 10.02 15.28
C ARG A 231 -18.97 8.87 16.25
N GLN A 232 -17.78 8.27 16.20
CA GLN A 232 -17.41 7.16 17.09
C GLN A 232 -16.74 7.62 18.39
N ILE A 233 -16.28 8.88 18.46
CA ILE A 233 -15.56 9.44 19.62
C ILE A 233 -16.35 10.50 20.37
N THR A 234 -17.40 11.05 19.78
CA THR A 234 -18.37 11.89 20.48
C THR A 234 -19.50 10.99 20.99
N PRO A 235 -19.63 10.76 22.32
CA PRO A 235 -20.81 10.11 22.88
C PRO A 235 -22.06 10.97 22.59
N ASP A 236 -23.21 10.31 22.40
CA ASP A 236 -24.51 10.96 22.26
C ASP A 236 -24.85 11.86 23.46
#